data_AF-A0A444J1F4-F1
#
_entry.id   AF-A0A444J1F4-F1
#
_cell.length_a   1.000
_cell.length_b   1.000
_cell.length_c   1.000
_cell.angle_alpha   90.00
_cell.angle_beta   90.00
_cell.angle_gamma   90.00
#
_symmetry.space_group_name_H-M   'P 1'
#
loop_
_entity.id
_entity.type
_entity.pdbx_description
1 polymer ?
#
loop_
_entity_poly.entity_id
_entity_poly.type
_entity_poly.pdbx_seq_one_letter_code
_entity_poly.pdbx_strand_id
1 'polypeptide(L)'
;MMDLSDGLATDLSHLCQQSRVGARIEAEKLPGRAGLAHAASLLDKKRTDWMIAGGEDYELLFTADPKNSQAILDVAAGQGIRVSPVGTVVAGQGVTLQWKTTEGYEEQHISFQGFDHFVRN
;
A
#
# COMPACT_ATOMS: atom_id res chain seq x y z
N MET A 1 -4.69 -12.35 -3.31
CA MET A 1 -4.63 -11.93 -1.89
C MET A 1 -3.36 -12.50 -1.31
N MET A 2 -2.73 -11.77 -0.40
CA MET A 2 -1.56 -12.16 0.38
C MET A 2 -1.53 -11.36 1.68
N ASP A 3 -0.63 -11.70 2.58
CA ASP A 3 -0.30 -10.91 3.76
C ASP A 3 0.82 -9.89 3.47
N LEU A 4 0.95 -8.88 4.33
CA LEU A 4 2.01 -7.87 4.30
C LEU A 4 3.12 -8.27 5.28
N SER A 5 4.17 -8.91 4.77
CA SER A 5 5.35 -9.33 5.56
C SER A 5 6.58 -8.50 5.24
N ASP A 6 6.87 -8.26 3.96
CA ASP A 6 8.06 -7.54 3.51
C ASP A 6 7.78 -6.05 3.27
N GLY A 7 6.50 -5.66 3.35
CA GLY A 7 6.03 -4.29 3.19
C GLY A 7 5.20 -4.13 1.93
N LEU A 8 4.24 -3.20 1.95
CA LEU A 8 3.28 -2.99 0.86
C LEU A 8 3.95 -2.87 -0.51
N ALA A 9 5.08 -2.18 -0.61
CA ALA A 9 5.83 -2.01 -1.84
C ALA A 9 6.26 -3.34 -2.46
N THR A 10 6.82 -4.25 -1.66
CA THR A 10 7.31 -5.56 -2.13
C THR A 10 6.17 -6.52 -2.34
N ASP A 11 5.26 -6.65 -1.38
CA ASP A 11 4.17 -7.61 -1.43
C ASP A 11 3.19 -7.30 -2.56
N LEU A 12 2.80 -6.02 -2.74
CA LEU A 12 1.99 -5.63 -3.88
C LEU A 12 2.71 -5.86 -5.21
N SER A 13 4.05 -5.70 -5.25
CA SER A 13 4.83 -6.00 -6.46
C SER A 13 4.79 -7.48 -6.81
N HIS A 14 4.88 -8.38 -5.82
CA HIS A 14 4.70 -9.82 -6.02
C HIS A 14 3.31 -10.15 -6.58
N LEU A 15 2.25 -9.59 -5.99
CA LEU A 15 0.87 -9.76 -6.46
C LEU A 15 0.72 -9.30 -7.91
N CYS A 16 1.22 -8.10 -8.22
CA CYS A 16 1.19 -7.50 -9.55
C CYS A 16 1.96 -8.33 -10.58
N GLN A 17 3.17 -8.80 -10.25
CA GLN A 17 4.01 -9.61 -11.13
C GLN A 17 3.35 -10.95 -11.47
N GLN A 18 2.81 -11.65 -10.46
CA GLN A 18 2.09 -12.91 -10.66
C GLN A 18 0.81 -12.73 -11.49
N SER A 19 0.15 -11.58 -11.34
CA SER A 19 -1.10 -11.26 -12.03
C SER A 19 -0.91 -10.58 -13.40
N ARG A 20 0.33 -10.22 -13.77
CA ARG A 20 0.69 -9.48 -15.00
C ARG A 20 -0.01 -8.13 -15.13
N VAL A 21 -0.07 -7.38 -14.03
CA VAL A 21 -0.67 -6.04 -13.92
C VAL A 21 0.25 -5.10 -13.16
N GLY A 22 -0.07 -3.81 -13.13
CA GLY A 22 0.51 -2.83 -12.22
C GLY A 22 -0.48 -2.37 -11.16
N ALA A 23 -0.04 -1.49 -10.25
CA ALA A 23 -0.91 -0.85 -9.27
C ALA A 23 -0.55 0.61 -9.04
N ARG A 24 -1.56 1.44 -8.80
CA ARG A 24 -1.41 2.84 -8.37
C ARG A 24 -2.04 3.02 -6.99
N ILE A 25 -1.22 3.38 -6.00
CA ILE A 25 -1.59 3.55 -4.59
C ILE A 25 -1.67 5.04 -4.26
N GLU A 26 -2.72 5.45 -3.56
CA GLU A 26 -2.92 6.83 -3.08
C GLU A 26 -2.37 6.96 -1.66
N ALA A 27 -1.32 7.76 -1.47
CA ALA A 27 -0.64 7.86 -0.19
C ALA A 27 -1.53 8.39 0.94
N GLU A 28 -2.50 9.25 0.61
CA GLU A 28 -3.47 9.80 1.56
C GLU A 28 -4.47 8.75 2.06
N LYS A 29 -4.66 7.66 1.30
CA LYS A 29 -5.58 6.56 1.65
C LYS A 29 -4.92 5.46 2.45
N LEU A 30 -3.59 5.43 2.53
CA LEU A 30 -2.88 4.43 3.31
C LEU A 30 -3.29 4.51 4.79
N PRO A 31 -3.73 3.41 5.41
CA PRO A 31 -4.11 3.40 6.82
C PRO A 31 -2.85 3.51 7.69
N GLY A 32 -2.82 4.48 8.60
CA GLY A 32 -1.74 4.66 9.56
C GLY A 32 -2.26 4.77 10.98
N ARG A 33 -1.47 4.32 11.96
CA ARG A 33 -1.79 4.52 13.38
C ARG A 33 -1.53 5.98 13.77
N ALA A 34 -2.32 6.50 14.72
CA ALA A 34 -2.24 7.91 15.13
C ALA A 34 -0.83 8.34 15.58
N GLY A 35 -0.08 7.45 16.26
CA GLY A 35 1.29 7.72 16.70
C GLY A 35 2.33 7.74 15.57
N LEU A 36 2.03 7.20 14.39
CA LEU A 36 2.99 7.05 13.30
C LEU A 36 3.45 8.40 12.76
N ALA A 37 2.53 9.34 12.58
CA ALA A 37 2.85 10.68 12.11
C ALA A 37 3.72 11.44 13.12
N HIS A 38 3.43 11.31 14.42
CA HIS A 38 4.22 11.93 15.47
C HIS A 38 5.63 11.33 15.54
N ALA A 39 5.76 10.01 15.52
CA ALA A 39 7.05 9.33 15.52
C ALA A 39 7.90 9.68 14.30
N ALA A 40 7.29 9.73 13.11
CA ALA A 40 7.98 10.12 11.88
C ALA A 40 8.53 11.56 11.98
N SER A 41 7.73 12.48 12.53
CA SER A 41 8.16 13.86 12.78
C SER A 41 9.32 13.97 13.78
N LEU A 42 9.32 13.16 14.84
CA LEU A 42 10.41 13.16 15.84
C LEU A 42 11.74 12.64 15.27
N LEU A 43 11.68 11.78 14.26
CA LEU A 43 12.84 11.13 13.64
C LEU A 43 13.28 11.76 12.31
N ASP A 44 12.66 12.88 11.91
CA ASP A 44 12.87 13.52 10.61
C ASP A 44 12.71 12.53 9.43
N LYS A 45 11.66 11.70 9.51
CA LYS A 45 11.29 10.71 8.49
C LYS A 45 9.94 11.03 7.89
N LYS A 46 9.70 10.53 6.67
CA LYS A 46 8.36 10.50 6.09
C LYS A 46 7.65 9.25 6.59
N ARG A 47 6.46 9.41 7.20
CA ARG A 47 5.66 8.27 7.64
C ARG A 47 5.34 7.29 6.49
N THR A 48 5.21 7.80 5.26
CA THR A 48 4.92 7.01 4.07
C THR A 48 6.01 5.99 3.78
N ASP A 49 7.27 6.31 4.05
CA ASP A 49 8.40 5.40 3.82
C ASP A 49 8.23 4.14 4.67
N TRP A 50 7.80 4.29 5.92
CA TRP A 50 7.49 3.14 6.79
C TRP A 50 6.24 2.38 6.34
N MET A 51 5.20 3.10 5.90
CA MET A 51 3.95 2.47 5.45
C MET A 51 4.12 1.64 4.18
N ILE A 52 5.13 1.92 3.36
CA ILE A 52 5.39 1.17 2.12
C ILE A 52 6.49 0.13 2.27
N ALA A 53 7.54 0.40 3.06
CA ALA A 53 8.74 -0.43 3.12
C ALA A 53 9.00 -1.08 4.48
N GLY A 54 8.21 -0.77 5.52
CA GLY A 54 8.44 -1.25 6.88
C GLY A 54 8.35 -2.77 7.03
N GLY A 55 7.29 -3.38 6.51
CA GLY A 55 7.02 -4.81 6.70
C GLY A 55 6.55 -5.14 8.12
N GLU A 56 6.46 -6.44 8.41
CA GLU A 56 6.05 -7.03 9.72
C GLU A 56 4.66 -6.60 10.24
N ASP A 57 3.81 -6.02 9.38
CA ASP A 57 2.44 -5.64 9.76
C ASP A 57 1.51 -6.86 9.85
N TYR A 58 1.75 -7.89 9.03
CA TYR A 58 0.92 -9.10 8.89
C TYR A 58 -0.57 -8.82 8.62
N GLU A 59 -0.85 -7.67 8.00
CA GLU A 59 -2.19 -7.29 7.53
C GLU A 59 -2.50 -7.94 6.17
N LEU A 60 -3.78 -8.02 5.80
CA LEU A 60 -4.19 -8.61 4.53
C LEU A 60 -4.20 -7.59 3.37
N LEU A 61 -3.55 -7.97 2.27
CA LEU A 61 -3.58 -7.26 0.99
C LEU A 61 -4.38 -8.04 -0.06
N PHE A 62 -5.39 -7.41 -0.64
CA PHE A 62 -6.19 -8.03 -1.69
C PHE A 62 -6.72 -7.00 -2.71
N THR A 63 -7.23 -7.53 -3.82
CA THR A 63 -7.85 -6.77 -4.91
C THR A 63 -9.27 -7.26 -5.11
N ALA A 64 -10.20 -6.37 -5.48
CA ALA A 64 -11.57 -6.71 -5.81
C ALA A 64 -12.07 -5.86 -6.97
N ASP A 65 -13.11 -6.32 -7.67
CA ASP A 65 -13.82 -5.51 -8.65
C ASP A 65 -14.39 -4.26 -7.94
N PRO A 66 -14.23 -3.04 -8.50
CA PRO A 66 -14.77 -1.81 -7.91
C PRO A 66 -16.26 -1.87 -7.58
N LYS A 67 -17.05 -2.65 -8.33
CA LYS A 67 -18.49 -2.86 -8.08
C LYS A 67 -18.76 -3.53 -6.74
N ASN A 68 -17.81 -4.31 -6.22
CA ASN A 68 -17.92 -5.02 -4.95
C ASN A 68 -17.40 -4.22 -3.76
N SER A 69 -16.79 -3.05 -3.99
CA SER A 69 -16.11 -2.26 -2.95
C SER A 69 -17.03 -1.94 -1.78
N GLN A 70 -18.24 -1.42 -2.04
CA GLN A 70 -19.18 -1.08 -0.97
C GLN A 70 -19.64 -2.31 -0.19
N ALA A 71 -19.97 -3.41 -0.88
CA ALA A 71 -20.40 -4.65 -0.22
C ALA A 71 -19.30 -5.23 0.69
N ILE A 72 -18.03 -5.14 0.27
CA ILE A 72 -16.89 -5.56 1.10
C ILE A 72 -16.76 -4.69 2.34
N LEU A 73 -16.89 -3.37 2.20
CA LEU A 73 -16.83 -2.43 3.33
C LEU A 73 -17.98 -2.66 4.32
N ASP A 74 -19.19 -2.91 3.83
CA ASP A 74 -20.36 -3.18 4.67
C ASP A 74 -20.21 -4.48 5.46
N VAL A 75 -19.73 -5.54 4.81
CA VAL A 75 -19.45 -6.83 5.47
C VAL A 75 -18.34 -6.68 6.51
N ALA A 76 -17.25 -5.99 6.17
CA ALA A 76 -16.15 -5.75 7.10
C ALA A 76 -16.61 -4.94 8.33
N ALA A 77 -17.36 -3.87 8.11
CA ALA A 77 -17.92 -3.04 9.17
C ALA A 77 -18.87 -3.83 10.08
N GLY A 78 -19.73 -4.69 9.51
CA GLY A 78 -20.61 -5.57 10.27
C GLY A 78 -19.88 -6.57 11.18
N GLN A 79 -18.62 -6.87 10.87
CA GLN A 79 -17.74 -7.73 11.66
C GLN A 79 -16.74 -6.96 12.53
N GLY A 80 -16.80 -5.63 12.55
CA GLY A 80 -15.84 -4.78 13.27
C GLY A 80 -14.43 -4.80 12.68
N ILE A 81 -14.27 -5.24 11.44
CA ILE A 81 -12.99 -5.29 10.72
C ILE A 81 -12.83 -4.00 9.91
N ARG A 82 -11.64 -3.38 9.99
CA ARG A 82 -11.31 -2.24 9.16
C ARG A 82 -10.74 -2.70 7.83
N VAL A 83 -11.34 -2.26 6.73
CA VAL A 83 -10.80 -2.40 5.38
C VAL A 83 -10.59 -1.02 4.79
N SER A 84 -9.43 -0.79 4.17
CA SER A 84 -9.08 0.50 3.57
C SER A 84 -8.78 0.32 2.09
N PRO A 85 -9.62 0.87 1.18
CA PRO A 85 -9.28 0.94 -0.24
C PRO A 85 -8.13 1.93 -0.43
N VAL A 86 -6.96 1.43 -0.80
CA VAL A 86 -5.72 2.23 -0.87
C VAL A 86 -5.29 2.60 -2.29
N GLY A 87 -5.92 2.03 -3.31
CA GLY A 87 -5.52 2.27 -4.69
C GLY A 87 -6.26 1.43 -5.71
N THR A 88 -5.71 1.37 -6.92
CA THR A 88 -6.33 0.71 -8.07
C THR A 88 -5.31 -0.15 -8.82
N VAL A 89 -5.75 -1.34 -9.27
CA VAL A 89 -4.98 -2.16 -10.22
C VAL A 89 -5.06 -1.54 -11.60
N VAL A 90 -3.93 -1.45 -12.30
CA VAL A 90 -3.84 -0.82 -13.64
C VAL A 90 -3.19 -1.76 -14.65
N ALA A 91 -3.42 -1.52 -15.94
CA ALA A 91 -2.67 -2.19 -16.99
C ALA A 91 -1.18 -1.78 -16.93
N GLY A 92 -0.28 -2.70 -17.25
CA GLY A 92 1.16 -2.47 -17.21
C GLY A 92 1.85 -3.32 -16.15
N GLN A 93 2.98 -2.82 -15.62
CA GLN A 93 3.78 -3.48 -14.60
C GLN A 93 4.26 -2.45 -13.56
N GLY A 94 4.63 -2.95 -12.39
CA GLY A 94 5.15 -2.13 -11.30
C GLY A 94 4.08 -1.48 -10.43
N VAL A 95 4.55 -0.90 -9.33
CA VAL A 95 3.73 -0.24 -8.33
C VAL A 95 4.16 1.22 -8.22
N THR A 96 3.18 2.11 -8.30
CA THR A 96 3.37 3.56 -8.17
C THR A 96 2.61 4.07 -6.98
N LEU A 97 3.24 4.94 -6.20
CA LEU A 97 2.63 5.70 -5.13
C LEU A 97 2.37 7.12 -5.62
N GLN A 98 1.15 7.62 -5.43
CA GLN A 98 0.74 8.96 -5.86
C GLN A 98 0.29 9.81 -4.67
N TRP A 99 0.54 11.11 -4.77
CA TRP A 99 0.04 12.14 -3.85
C TRP A 99 -0.57 13.28 -4.64
N LYS A 100 -1.61 13.88 -4.07
CA LYS A 100 -2.29 15.02 -4.65
C LYS A 100 -1.50 16.29 -4.38
N THR A 101 -1.28 17.07 -5.43
CA THR A 101 -0.65 18.40 -5.36
C THR A 101 -1.63 19.48 -5.79
N THR A 102 -1.22 20.75 -5.70
CA THR A 102 -2.01 21.87 -6.24
C THR A 102 -2.12 21.84 -7.77
N GLU A 103 -1.20 21.17 -8.44
CA GLU A 103 -1.11 21.10 -9.92
C GLU A 103 -1.65 19.78 -10.48
N GLY A 104 -2.07 18.83 -9.63
CA GLY A 104 -2.59 17.54 -10.03
C GLY A 104 -2.13 16.43 -9.10
N TYR A 105 -1.34 15.50 -9.65
CA TYR A 105 -0.76 14.39 -8.91
C TYR A 105 0.74 14.30 -9.20
N GLU A 106 1.51 14.02 -8.16
CA GLU A 106 2.88 13.53 -8.30
C GLU A 106 2.91 12.04 -8.04
N GLU A 107 3.87 11.35 -8.65
CA GLU A 107 4.00 9.90 -8.62
C GLU A 107 5.45 9.48 -8.34
N GLN A 108 5.61 8.40 -7.58
CA GLN A 108 6.88 7.73 -7.31
C GLN A 108 6.73 6.23 -7.60
N HIS A 109 7.65 5.66 -8.36
CA HIS A 109 7.73 4.20 -8.52
C HIS A 109 8.34 3.57 -7.26
N ILE A 110 7.64 2.60 -6.68
CA ILE A 110 7.98 2.01 -5.37
C ILE A 110 8.22 0.50 -5.41
N SER A 111 8.21 -0.14 -6.58
CA SER A 111 8.28 -1.61 -6.65
C SER A 111 9.50 -2.19 -5.91
N PHE A 112 9.28 -3.24 -5.12
CA PHE A 112 10.32 -4.00 -4.40
C PHE A 112 11.20 -3.16 -3.45
N GLN A 113 10.63 -2.15 -2.77
CA GLN A 113 11.34 -1.30 -1.81
C GLN A 113 11.26 -1.79 -0.34
N GLY A 114 10.66 -2.94 -0.09
CA GLY A 114 10.57 -3.55 1.23
C GLY A 114 11.77 -4.41 1.61
N PHE A 115 11.59 -5.31 2.57
CA PHE A 115 12.65 -6.17 3.09
C PHE A 115 13.20 -7.16 2.04
N ASP A 116 14.52 -7.35 2.04
CA ASP A 116 15.22 -8.41 1.30
C ASP A 116 16.37 -8.93 2.20
N HIS A 117 16.44 -10.25 2.37
CA HIS A 117 17.45 -10.90 3.22
C HIS A 117 18.88 -10.69 2.73
N PHE A 118 19.08 -10.48 1.44
CA PHE A 118 20.38 -10.53 0.78
C PHE A 118 20.64 -9.32 -0.11
N VAL A 119 20.17 -8.12 0.28
CA VAL A 119 20.38 -6.85 -0.45
C VAL A 119 21.78 -6.83 -1.05
N ARG A 120 21.86 -6.98 -2.38
CA ARG A 120 23.12 -6.94 -3.10
C ARG A 120 23.46 -5.48 -3.34
N ASN A 121 24.42 -4.97 -2.57
CA ASN A 121 25.07 -3.68 -2.84
C ASN A 121 25.77 -3.68 -4.20
#